data_AF-A0A369FQC4-F1
#
_entry.id   AF-A0A369FQC4-F1
#
_cell.length_a   1.000
_cell.length_b   1.000
_cell.length_c   1.000
_cell.angle_alpha   90.00
_cell.angle_beta   90.00
_cell.angle_gamma   90.00
#
_symmetry.space_group_name_H-M   'P 1'
#
loop_
_entity.id
_entity.type
_entity.pdbx_description
1 polymer ?
#
loop_
_entity_poly.entity_id
_entity_poly.type
_entity_poly.pdbx_seq_one_letter_code
_entity_poly.pdbx_strand_id
1 'polypeptide(L)'
;MNIVDQQTFRDAMSCMGAAVNIITTDGPAGRAGFTASAVCSVTDTPPTLLVCLNRGASVWPVFNENRTLCVNTLSAGQEPLSNLFGGKTPMEHRFAAARWQTGVTGRNMDPYMGRAFVGDGLATMLSGSVGGSGVTTYAENIGVMAVTKVYSTLVFVAAAVIAMLLGFSPKFGALIHTIPAPVIGGASIVVFGLIAVAGARIWVQNRVDLSQNGNLIMVAVTLVLGAGDFALTLGGFTLGGIGTATFGAILLNALLSRRLVDVPPPEVVHQEP
;
A
#
# COMPACT_ATOMS: atom_id res chain seq x y z
N MET A 1 -10.40 19.67 4.74
CA MET A 1 -10.80 19.43 3.34
C MET A 1 -9.53 19.40 2.51
N ASN A 2 -8.99 18.21 2.23
CA ASN A 2 -7.66 18.05 1.64
C ASN A 2 -7.74 18.14 0.12
N ILE A 3 -7.28 19.27 -0.43
CA ILE A 3 -7.30 19.57 -1.87
C ILE A 3 -6.35 18.60 -2.59
N VAL A 4 -6.85 17.89 -3.61
CA VAL A 4 -6.05 17.10 -4.57
C VAL A 4 -5.08 18.06 -5.26
N ASP A 5 -3.82 17.67 -5.55
CA ASP A 5 -2.89 18.57 -6.25
C ASP A 5 -3.10 18.52 -7.78
N GLN A 6 -2.70 19.60 -8.45
CA GLN A 6 -2.99 19.85 -9.86
C GLN A 6 -2.41 18.77 -10.79
N GLN A 7 -1.22 18.23 -10.47
CA GLN A 7 -0.58 17.24 -11.32
C GLN A 7 -1.28 15.87 -11.20
N THR A 8 -1.58 15.45 -9.97
CA THR A 8 -2.37 14.24 -9.69
C THR A 8 -3.72 14.27 -10.38
N PHE A 9 -4.37 15.44 -10.36
CA PHE A 9 -5.64 15.64 -11.04
C PHE A 9 -5.48 15.49 -12.56
N ARG A 10 -4.51 16.18 -13.19
CA ARG A 10 -4.27 16.08 -14.63
C ARG A 10 -3.93 14.66 -15.09
N ASP A 11 -3.11 13.93 -14.32
CA ASP A 11 -2.72 12.55 -14.63
C ASP A 11 -3.89 11.57 -14.49
N ALA A 12 -4.81 11.81 -13.56
CA ALA A 12 -6.05 11.03 -13.44
C ALA A 12 -7.03 11.34 -14.59
N MET A 13 -7.18 12.62 -14.96
CA MET A 13 -8.10 13.04 -16.03
C MET A 13 -7.60 12.64 -17.42
N SER A 14 -6.29 12.55 -17.65
CA SER A 14 -5.73 12.06 -18.92
C SER A 14 -6.07 10.58 -19.20
N CYS A 15 -6.39 9.82 -18.14
CA CYS A 15 -6.84 8.44 -18.24
C CYS A 15 -8.38 8.30 -18.41
N MET A 16 -9.17 9.38 -18.28
CA MET A 16 -10.63 9.36 -18.39
C MET A 16 -11.11 9.79 -19.80
N GLY A 17 -10.84 8.99 -20.82
CA GLY A 17 -11.31 9.27 -22.19
C GLY A 17 -12.75 8.84 -22.48
N ALA A 18 -13.19 7.73 -21.87
CA ALA A 18 -14.54 7.15 -21.99
C ALA A 18 -14.73 6.09 -20.89
N ALA A 19 -14.58 6.49 -19.63
CA ALA A 19 -14.57 5.56 -18.51
C ALA A 19 -15.91 5.51 -17.79
N VAL A 20 -16.37 4.29 -17.48
CA VAL A 20 -17.41 4.08 -16.48
C VAL A 20 -16.76 4.23 -15.10
N ASN A 21 -17.31 5.09 -14.26
CA ASN A 21 -16.78 5.34 -12.93
C ASN A 21 -17.75 4.81 -11.87
N ILE A 22 -17.21 4.37 -10.73
CA ILE A 22 -17.99 4.17 -9.52
C ILE A 22 -17.63 5.29 -8.54
N ILE A 23 -18.64 6.01 -8.10
CA ILE A 23 -18.52 7.05 -7.08
C ILE A 23 -18.83 6.41 -5.75
N THR A 24 -17.90 6.46 -4.81
CA THR A 24 -18.09 5.92 -3.46
C THR A 24 -17.95 7.00 -2.40
N THR A 25 -18.61 6.82 -1.27
CA THR A 25 -18.47 7.64 -0.07
C THR A 25 -18.36 6.73 1.15
N ASP A 26 -17.66 7.21 2.17
CA ASP A 26 -17.50 6.54 3.46
C ASP A 26 -17.45 7.62 4.56
N GLY A 27 -18.19 7.40 5.66
CA GLY A 27 -18.38 8.40 6.70
C GLY A 27 -19.45 8.02 7.74
N PRO A 28 -19.92 8.99 8.55
CA PRO A 28 -20.86 8.75 9.65
C PRO A 28 -22.19 8.10 9.22
N ALA A 29 -22.64 8.38 7.99
CA ALA A 29 -23.85 7.80 7.41
C ALA A 29 -23.63 6.41 6.76
N GLY A 30 -22.43 5.85 6.92
CA GLY A 30 -22.02 4.59 6.32
C GLY A 30 -21.47 4.73 4.90
N ARG A 31 -21.30 3.58 4.24
CA ARG A 31 -20.74 3.50 2.88
C ARG A 31 -21.85 3.48 1.86
N ALA A 32 -21.72 4.29 0.82
CA ALA A 32 -22.60 4.26 -0.33
C ALA A 32 -21.81 4.44 -1.63
N GLY A 33 -22.35 3.92 -2.73
CA GLY A 33 -21.79 4.22 -4.03
C GLY A 33 -22.77 3.97 -5.17
N PHE A 34 -22.46 4.57 -6.32
CA PHE A 34 -23.24 4.44 -7.53
C PHE A 34 -22.35 4.53 -8.77
N THR A 35 -22.83 3.99 -9.88
CA THR A 35 -22.17 4.09 -11.18
C THR A 35 -22.47 5.43 -11.83
N ALA A 36 -21.43 6.12 -12.29
CA ALA A 36 -21.50 7.37 -13.01
C ALA A 36 -20.77 7.24 -14.36
N SER A 37 -21.50 7.48 -15.45
CA SER A 37 -20.94 7.56 -16.80
C SER A 37 -20.39 8.95 -17.14
N ALA A 38 -20.70 9.96 -16.33
CA ALA A 38 -20.26 11.34 -16.52
C ALA A 38 -19.58 11.86 -15.24
N VAL A 39 -18.26 12.00 -15.33
CA VAL A 39 -17.40 12.59 -14.30
C VAL A 39 -16.50 13.58 -15.02
N CYS A 40 -16.68 14.87 -14.77
CA CYS A 40 -16.02 15.92 -15.55
C CYS A 40 -15.01 16.69 -14.70
N SER A 41 -13.79 16.83 -15.20
CA SER A 41 -12.86 17.84 -14.71
C SER A 41 -13.45 19.24 -14.89
N VAL A 42 -13.44 20.07 -13.84
CA VAL A 42 -13.96 21.46 -13.91
C VAL A 42 -12.82 22.47 -13.92
N THR A 43 -11.94 22.41 -12.93
CA THR A 43 -10.72 23.21 -12.91
C THR A 43 -9.60 22.40 -12.25
N ASP A 44 -8.38 22.59 -12.72
CA ASP A 44 -7.18 22.04 -12.11
C ASP A 44 -6.56 23.01 -11.09
N THR A 45 -7.10 24.23 -10.96
CA THR A 45 -6.67 25.25 -9.99
C THR A 45 -7.89 25.97 -9.38
N PRO A 46 -8.36 25.57 -8.19
CA PRO A 46 -7.99 24.36 -7.44
C PRO A 46 -8.56 23.09 -8.11
N PRO A 47 -7.96 21.90 -7.94
CA PRO A 47 -8.47 20.65 -8.52
C PRO A 47 -9.90 20.34 -8.09
N THR A 48 -10.83 20.38 -9.04
CA THR A 48 -12.25 20.15 -8.82
C THR A 48 -12.85 19.31 -9.94
N LEU A 49 -13.77 18.45 -9.52
CA LEU A 49 -14.48 17.50 -10.37
C LEU A 49 -15.98 17.64 -10.13
N LEU A 50 -16.74 17.60 -11.21
CA LEU A 50 -18.19 17.58 -11.18
C LEU A 50 -18.69 16.14 -11.32
N VAL A 51 -19.51 15.73 -10.37
CA VAL A 51 -20.26 14.48 -10.40
C VAL A 51 -21.72 14.81 -10.16
N CYS A 52 -22.59 14.42 -11.08
CA CYS A 52 -24.03 14.64 -10.93
C CYS A 52 -24.67 13.49 -10.16
N LEU A 53 -25.33 13.81 -9.06
CA LEU A 53 -26.12 12.87 -8.28
C LEU A 53 -27.58 13.32 -8.25
N ASN A 54 -28.49 12.42 -8.65
CA ASN A 54 -29.92 12.66 -8.55
C ASN A 54 -30.33 12.71 -7.06
N ARG A 55 -31.00 13.79 -6.64
CA ARG A 55 -31.50 13.96 -5.26
C ARG A 55 -32.56 12.91 -4.87
N GLY A 56 -33.23 12.30 -5.85
CA GLY A 56 -34.16 11.18 -5.64
C GLY A 56 -33.47 9.81 -5.51
N ALA A 57 -32.15 9.72 -5.67
CA ALA A 57 -31.43 8.46 -5.53
C ALA A 57 -31.34 8.03 -4.06
N SER A 58 -31.43 6.71 -3.81
CA SER A 58 -31.33 6.14 -2.46
C SER A 58 -29.99 6.44 -1.76
N VAL A 59 -28.94 6.73 -2.53
CA VAL A 59 -27.61 7.07 -1.99
C VAL A 59 -27.49 8.55 -1.59
N TRP A 60 -28.41 9.43 -2.03
CA TRP A 60 -28.33 10.87 -1.79
C TRP A 60 -28.19 11.27 -0.32
N PRO A 61 -28.97 10.72 0.64
CA PRO A 61 -28.84 11.08 2.05
C PRO A 61 -27.43 10.82 2.61
N VAL A 62 -26.84 9.67 2.26
CA VAL A 62 -25.51 9.26 2.71
C VAL A 62 -24.43 10.18 2.13
N PHE A 63 -24.51 10.51 0.84
CA PHE A 63 -23.57 11.44 0.20
C PHE A 63 -23.68 12.87 0.75
N ASN A 64 -24.90 13.33 1.03
CA ASN A 64 -25.16 14.66 1.60
C ASN A 64 -24.63 14.78 3.03
N GLU A 65 -24.68 13.70 3.82
CA GLU A 65 -24.19 13.67 5.19
C GLU A 65 -22.67 13.47 5.28
N ASN A 66 -22.10 12.55 4.50
CA ASN A 66 -20.66 12.27 4.54
C ASN A 66 -19.80 13.42 3.98
N ARG A 67 -20.32 14.15 2.96
CA ARG A 67 -19.64 15.27 2.28
C ARG A 67 -18.23 14.94 1.73
N THR A 68 -17.93 13.66 1.58
CA THR A 68 -16.69 13.12 1.00
C THR A 68 -17.06 12.14 -0.10
N LEU A 69 -16.28 12.12 -1.17
CA LEU A 69 -16.46 11.16 -2.26
C LEU A 69 -15.11 10.72 -2.82
N CYS A 70 -15.09 9.53 -3.40
CA CYS A 70 -13.99 8.96 -4.15
C CYS A 70 -14.49 8.59 -5.56
N VAL A 71 -13.70 8.90 -6.58
CA VAL A 71 -13.97 8.52 -7.97
C VAL A 71 -13.09 7.31 -8.29
N ASN A 72 -13.72 6.20 -8.66
CA ASN A 72 -13.04 4.97 -9.02
C ASN A 72 -13.27 4.70 -10.50
N THR A 73 -12.22 4.81 -11.30
CA THR A 73 -12.28 4.57 -12.75
C THR A 73 -12.16 3.08 -13.04
N LEU A 74 -13.14 2.51 -13.73
CA LEU A 74 -13.18 1.07 -14.03
C LEU A 74 -12.45 0.75 -15.34
N SER A 75 -11.91 -0.47 -15.42
CA SER A 75 -11.42 -1.05 -16.67
C SER A 75 -12.51 -1.84 -17.39
N ALA A 76 -12.31 -2.15 -18.68
CA ALA A 76 -13.29 -2.86 -19.50
C ALA A 76 -13.76 -4.20 -18.92
N GLY A 77 -12.91 -4.90 -18.16
CA GLY A 77 -13.26 -6.17 -17.51
C GLY A 77 -14.15 -6.03 -16.26
N GLN A 78 -14.48 -4.81 -15.83
CA GLN A 78 -15.22 -4.54 -14.59
C GLN A 78 -16.67 -4.10 -14.84
N GLU A 79 -17.21 -4.36 -16.03
CA GLU A 79 -18.63 -4.16 -16.36
C GLU A 79 -19.60 -4.77 -15.33
N PRO A 80 -19.39 -6.00 -14.80
CA PRO A 80 -20.30 -6.57 -13.80
C PRO A 80 -20.38 -5.72 -12.53
N LEU A 81 -19.27 -5.11 -12.11
CA LEU A 81 -19.21 -4.23 -10.94
C LEU A 81 -19.96 -2.92 -11.18
N SER A 82 -19.81 -2.34 -12.38
CA SER A 82 -20.62 -1.20 -12.82
C SER A 82 -22.12 -1.50 -12.74
N ASN A 83 -22.55 -2.67 -13.21
CA ASN A 83 -23.96 -3.04 -13.24
C ASN A 83 -24.53 -3.20 -11.81
N LEU A 84 -23.74 -3.72 -10.87
CA LEU A 84 -24.15 -3.82 -9.46
C LEU A 84 -24.35 -2.44 -8.82
N PHE A 85 -23.47 -1.49 -9.09
CA PHE A 85 -23.55 -0.13 -8.56
C PHE A 85 -24.56 0.77 -9.29
N GLY A 86 -24.95 0.41 -10.53
CA GLY A 86 -26.03 1.05 -11.28
C GLY A 86 -27.42 0.44 -11.02
N GLY A 87 -27.47 -0.76 -10.43
CA GLY A 87 -28.70 -1.52 -10.22
C GLY A 87 -29.40 -1.26 -8.87
N LYS A 88 -30.35 -2.14 -8.53
CA LYS A 88 -31.13 -2.12 -7.28
C LYS A 88 -30.53 -2.99 -6.17
N THR A 89 -29.36 -3.59 -6.40
CA THR A 89 -28.67 -4.45 -5.44
C THR A 89 -28.47 -3.71 -4.10
N PRO A 90 -28.69 -4.34 -2.94
CA PRO A 90 -28.40 -3.71 -1.65
C PRO A 90 -26.92 -3.31 -1.52
N MET A 91 -26.65 -2.22 -0.80
CA MET A 91 -25.31 -1.61 -0.76
C MET A 91 -24.23 -2.57 -0.24
N GLU A 92 -24.57 -3.41 0.73
CA GLU A 92 -23.67 -4.43 1.28
C GLU A 92 -23.16 -5.39 0.21
N HIS A 93 -24.05 -5.92 -0.63
CA HIS A 93 -23.68 -6.82 -1.72
C HIS A 93 -22.87 -6.12 -2.82
N ARG A 94 -23.09 -4.82 -3.06
CA ARG A 94 -22.28 -4.05 -4.02
C ARG A 94 -20.83 -3.97 -3.57
N PHE A 95 -20.60 -3.62 -2.30
CA PHE A 95 -19.26 -3.53 -1.74
C PHE A 95 -18.62 -4.91 -1.49
N ALA A 96 -19.40 -5.99 -1.42
CA ALA A 96 -18.89 -7.36 -1.33
C ALA A 96 -18.34 -7.89 -2.68
N ALA A 97 -18.82 -7.36 -3.81
CA ALA A 97 -18.46 -7.84 -5.15
C ALA A 97 -17.04 -7.47 -5.62
N ALA A 98 -16.33 -6.63 -4.85
CA ALA A 98 -14.95 -6.25 -5.16
C ALA A 98 -14.18 -5.95 -3.87
N ARG A 99 -12.84 -5.98 -3.97
CA ARG A 99 -11.97 -5.58 -2.87
C ARG A 99 -11.79 -4.07 -2.88
N TRP A 100 -12.26 -3.40 -1.84
CA TRP A 100 -12.12 -1.96 -1.65
C TRP A 100 -11.02 -1.70 -0.60
N GLN A 101 -10.16 -0.73 -0.88
CA GLN A 101 -9.19 -0.24 0.08
C GLN A 101 -9.53 1.20 0.46
N THR A 102 -9.74 1.44 1.75
CA THR A 102 -9.71 2.80 2.28
C THR A 102 -8.25 3.25 2.23
N GLY A 103 -7.91 4.23 1.40
CA GLY A 103 -6.54 4.72 1.34
C GLY A 103 -6.07 5.18 2.73
N VAL A 104 -4.82 4.87 3.10
CA VAL A 104 -4.21 5.33 4.38
C VAL A 104 -4.18 6.87 4.45
N THR A 105 -4.15 7.51 3.29
CA THR A 105 -4.29 8.95 3.05
C THR A 105 -5.63 9.30 2.36
N GLY A 106 -6.49 8.30 2.13
CA GLY A 106 -7.68 8.39 1.27
C GLY A 106 -7.38 8.43 -0.25
N ARG A 107 -6.12 8.29 -0.69
CA ARG A 107 -5.71 8.36 -2.11
C ARG A 107 -5.11 7.04 -2.61
N ASN A 108 -5.36 6.70 -3.88
CA ASN A 108 -4.65 5.63 -4.57
C ASN A 108 -3.18 6.05 -4.80
N MET A 109 -2.24 5.23 -4.36
CA MET A 109 -0.79 5.51 -4.42
C MET A 109 -0.07 4.74 -5.54
N ASP A 110 -0.78 3.89 -6.27
CA ASP A 110 -0.20 3.03 -7.33
C ASP A 110 0.55 3.86 -8.40
N PRO A 111 0.07 5.03 -8.85
CA PRO A 111 0.81 5.87 -9.79
C PRO A 111 2.15 6.39 -9.25
N TYR A 112 2.31 6.50 -7.93
CA TYR A 112 3.52 7.02 -7.28
C TYR A 112 4.49 5.93 -6.84
N MET A 113 4.06 4.66 -6.81
CA MET A 113 4.93 3.55 -6.41
C MET A 113 6.18 3.45 -7.29
N GLY A 114 6.03 3.64 -8.61
CA GLY A 114 7.18 3.66 -9.53
C GLY A 114 8.19 4.76 -9.19
N ARG A 115 7.70 5.97 -8.85
CA ARG A 115 8.56 7.10 -8.44
C ARG A 115 9.24 6.83 -7.09
N ALA A 116 8.57 6.13 -6.18
CA ALA A 116 9.15 5.73 -4.90
C ALA A 116 10.31 4.74 -5.09
N PHE A 117 10.15 3.71 -5.93
CA PHE A 117 11.23 2.77 -6.24
C PHE A 117 12.43 3.43 -6.93
N VAL A 118 12.17 4.34 -7.88
CA VAL A 118 13.25 5.12 -8.51
C VAL A 118 13.97 5.99 -7.49
N GLY A 119 13.23 6.63 -6.58
CA GLY A 119 13.81 7.42 -5.50
C GLY A 119 14.71 6.59 -4.57
N ASP A 120 14.24 5.40 -4.17
CA ASP A 120 14.99 4.46 -3.33
C ASP A 120 16.27 3.96 -4.01
N GLY A 121 16.17 3.63 -5.30
CA GLY A 121 17.30 3.23 -6.14
C GLY A 121 18.34 4.35 -6.29
N LEU A 122 17.90 5.57 -6.60
CA LEU A 122 18.80 6.73 -6.70
C LEU A 122 19.47 7.05 -5.36
N ALA A 123 18.74 6.99 -4.26
CA ALA A 123 19.29 7.20 -2.92
C ALA A 123 20.34 6.14 -2.58
N THR A 124 20.09 4.88 -2.93
CA THR A 124 21.04 3.78 -2.77
C THR A 124 22.28 3.93 -3.65
N MET A 125 22.13 4.35 -4.90
CA MET A 125 23.26 4.63 -5.80
C MET A 125 24.13 5.77 -5.26
N LEU A 126 23.51 6.85 -4.80
CA LEU A 126 24.21 7.99 -4.19
C LEU A 126 24.94 7.57 -2.91
N SER A 127 24.26 6.85 -2.01
CA SER A 127 24.86 6.31 -0.79
C SER A 127 26.07 5.42 -1.12
N GLY A 128 25.91 4.44 -2.03
CA GLY A 128 27.00 3.56 -2.45
C GLY A 128 28.17 4.31 -3.10
N SER A 129 27.91 5.37 -3.86
CA SER A 129 28.95 6.18 -4.51
C SER A 129 29.86 6.92 -3.52
N VAL A 130 29.35 7.24 -2.32
CA VAL A 130 30.11 7.88 -1.24
C VAL A 130 30.57 6.87 -0.17
N GLY A 131 30.48 5.57 -0.45
CA GLY A 131 30.89 4.49 0.46
C GLY A 131 29.87 4.17 1.57
N GLY A 132 28.64 4.66 1.46
CA GLY A 132 27.53 4.32 2.33
C GLY A 132 26.92 2.94 2.01
N SER A 133 26.02 2.49 2.88
CA SER A 133 25.29 1.23 2.70
C SER A 133 24.05 1.41 1.81
N GLY A 134 23.43 0.29 1.41
CA GLY A 134 22.08 0.33 0.85
C GLY A 134 21.11 1.01 1.82
N VAL A 135 20.23 1.86 1.29
CA VAL A 135 19.22 2.59 2.08
C VAL A 135 17.84 2.13 1.64
N THR A 136 16.89 2.18 2.57
CA THR A 136 15.49 1.89 2.27
C THR A 136 14.56 2.64 3.21
N THR A 137 13.26 2.59 2.95
CA THR A 137 12.25 3.20 3.81
C THR A 137 12.13 2.46 5.14
N TYR A 138 12.30 3.16 6.26
CA TYR A 138 12.15 2.58 7.60
C TYR A 138 10.68 2.35 7.95
N ALA A 139 10.36 1.11 8.36
CA ALA A 139 9.01 0.70 8.74
C ALA A 139 8.52 1.40 10.03
N GLU A 140 9.43 1.78 10.91
CA GLU A 140 9.15 2.48 12.17
C GLU A 140 8.62 3.88 11.91
N ASN A 141 9.14 4.57 10.89
CA ASN A 141 8.67 5.89 10.48
C ASN A 141 7.21 5.83 10.00
N ILE A 142 6.81 4.74 9.35
CA ILE A 142 5.42 4.48 8.95
C ILE A 142 4.52 4.31 10.19
N GLY A 143 5.01 3.62 11.22
CA GLY A 143 4.32 3.47 12.51
C GLY A 143 4.10 4.82 13.21
N VAL A 144 5.13 5.67 13.27
CA VAL A 144 5.02 7.02 13.86
C VAL A 144 4.02 7.87 13.10
N MET A 145 4.03 7.85 11.76
CA MET A 145 3.04 8.57 10.95
C MET A 145 1.61 8.05 11.19
N ALA A 146 1.43 6.75 11.38
CA ALA A 146 0.12 6.15 11.61
C ALA A 146 -0.51 6.61 12.95
N VAL A 147 0.32 6.85 13.97
CA VAL A 147 -0.08 7.32 15.31
C VAL A 147 -0.20 8.84 15.35
N THR A 148 0.83 9.56 14.90
CA THR A 148 0.88 11.04 14.98
C THR A 148 -0.05 11.72 13.98
N LYS A 149 -0.48 11.01 12.93
CA LYS A 149 -1.28 11.56 11.80
C LYS A 149 -0.60 12.74 11.09
N VAL A 150 0.71 12.91 11.27
CA VAL A 150 1.52 13.92 10.57
C VAL A 150 2.17 13.26 9.36
N TYR A 151 1.62 13.54 8.18
CA TYR A 151 2.11 12.98 6.89
C TYR A 151 2.85 14.03 6.04
N SER A 152 3.34 15.11 6.66
CA SER A 152 3.99 16.21 5.95
C SER A 152 5.38 15.82 5.46
N THR A 153 5.64 15.97 4.16
CA THR A 153 6.96 15.73 3.55
C THR A 153 8.04 16.68 4.08
N LEU A 154 7.66 17.88 4.54
CA LEU A 154 8.59 18.85 5.13
C LEU A 154 9.24 18.33 6.41
N VAL A 155 8.55 17.49 7.18
CA VAL A 155 9.10 16.90 8.41
C VAL A 155 10.28 15.99 8.06
N PHE A 156 10.19 15.24 6.97
CA PHE A 156 11.27 14.38 6.48
C PHE A 156 12.46 15.20 5.97
N VAL A 157 12.21 16.32 5.28
CA VAL A 157 13.29 17.22 4.84
C VAL A 157 14.01 17.84 6.04
N ALA A 158 13.26 18.33 7.03
CA ALA A 158 13.84 18.88 8.25
C ALA A 158 14.66 17.83 9.01
N ALA A 159 14.13 16.61 9.16
CA ALA A 159 14.84 15.50 9.79
C ALA A 159 16.13 15.14 9.03
N ALA A 160 16.10 15.11 7.69
CA ALA A 160 17.27 14.84 6.87
C ALA A 160 18.37 15.92 7.03
N VAL A 161 17.98 17.20 7.06
CA VAL A 161 18.92 18.30 7.30
C VAL A 161 19.55 18.20 8.70
N ILE A 162 18.74 17.93 9.73
CA ILE A 162 19.24 17.74 11.10
C ILE A 162 20.20 16.55 11.16
N ALA A 163 19.84 15.41 10.54
CA ALA A 163 20.69 14.23 10.50
C ALA A 163 22.02 14.51 9.79
N MET A 164 22.00 15.27 8.69
CA MET A 164 23.22 15.67 7.99
C MET A 164 24.12 16.54 8.87
N LEU A 165 23.55 17.56 9.52
CA LEU A 165 24.29 18.45 10.43
C LEU A 165 24.89 17.68 11.63
N LEU A 166 24.14 16.75 12.22
CA LEU A 166 24.62 15.90 13.30
C LEU A 166 25.68 14.90 12.83
N GLY A 167 25.55 14.38 11.60
CA GLY A 167 26.54 13.49 11.00
C GLY A 167 27.91 14.15 10.80
N PHE A 168 27.93 15.46 10.49
CA PHE A 168 29.16 16.24 10.40
C PHE A 168 29.69 16.74 11.76
N SER A 169 29.04 16.39 12.88
CA SER A 169 29.46 16.81 14.22
C SER A 169 30.32 15.74 14.90
N PRO A 170 31.64 15.95 15.08
CA PRO A 170 32.49 14.99 15.77
C PRO A 170 32.09 14.78 17.24
N LYS A 171 31.52 15.82 17.88
CA LYS A 171 31.02 15.74 19.26
C LYS A 171 29.82 14.79 19.38
N PHE A 172 28.94 14.79 18.37
CA PHE A 172 27.81 13.88 18.34
C PHE A 172 28.27 12.43 18.10
N GLY A 173 29.25 12.22 17.22
CA GLY A 173 29.90 10.92 17.06
C GLY A 173 30.52 10.40 18.37
N ALA A 174 31.25 11.27 19.08
CA ALA A 174 31.81 10.92 20.39
C ALA A 174 30.71 10.52 21.40
N LEU A 175 29.58 11.23 21.42
CA LEU A 175 28.44 10.89 22.27
C LEU A 175 27.87 9.51 21.92
N ILE A 176 27.71 9.16 20.65
CA ILE A 176 27.24 7.83 20.23
C ILE A 176 28.18 6.74 20.75
N HIS A 177 29.49 6.96 20.70
CA HIS A 177 30.47 5.99 21.21
C HIS A 177 30.45 5.83 22.74
N THR A 178 29.81 6.74 23.48
CA THR A 178 29.58 6.56 24.93
C THR A 178 28.40 5.64 25.25
N ILE A 179 27.54 5.32 24.28
CA ILE A 179 26.35 4.50 24.50
C ILE A 179 26.78 3.05 24.78
N PRO A 180 26.38 2.45 25.91
CA PRO A 180 26.74 1.06 26.24
C PRO A 180 26.19 0.06 25.22
N ALA A 181 26.99 -0.96 24.88
CA ALA A 181 26.58 -2.04 23.98
C ALA A 181 25.24 -2.71 24.35
N PRO A 182 24.90 -2.95 25.64
CA PRO A 182 23.59 -3.52 26.00
C PRO A 182 22.40 -2.64 25.59
N VAL A 183 22.57 -1.31 25.56
CA VAL A 183 21.50 -0.36 25.17
C VAL A 183 21.29 -0.40 23.66
N ILE A 184 22.38 -0.42 22.89
CA ILE A 184 22.32 -0.53 21.42
C ILE A 184 21.70 -1.87 21.02
N GLY A 185 22.07 -2.96 21.72
CA GLY A 185 21.47 -4.28 21.53
C GLY A 185 19.96 -4.27 21.83
N GLY A 186 19.56 -3.69 22.96
CA GLY A 186 18.14 -3.57 23.33
C GLY A 186 17.32 -2.76 22.30
N ALA A 187 17.85 -1.62 21.85
CA ALA A 187 17.21 -0.81 20.81
C ALA A 187 17.07 -1.59 19.49
N SER A 188 18.10 -2.35 19.11
CA SER A 188 18.09 -3.17 17.89
C SER A 188 17.03 -4.28 17.97
N ILE A 189 16.88 -4.93 19.12
CA ILE A 189 15.85 -5.97 19.34
C ILE A 189 14.45 -5.40 19.11
N VAL A 190 14.16 -4.20 19.63
CA VAL A 190 12.86 -3.54 19.44
C VAL A 190 12.61 -3.25 17.96
N VAL A 191 13.60 -2.68 17.27
CA VAL A 191 13.52 -2.36 15.84
C VAL A 191 13.28 -3.62 14.99
N PHE A 192 14.12 -4.66 15.14
CA PHE A 192 13.96 -5.89 14.39
C PHE A 192 12.65 -6.62 14.72
N GLY A 193 12.21 -6.57 15.99
CA GLY A 193 10.91 -7.09 16.41
C GLY A 193 9.74 -6.38 15.74
N LEU A 194 9.76 -5.04 15.67
CA LEU A 194 8.73 -4.26 14.99
C LEU A 194 8.69 -4.54 13.48
N ILE A 195 9.85 -4.73 12.84
CA ILE A 195 9.93 -5.12 11.42
C ILE A 195 9.29 -6.49 11.20
N ALA A 196 9.59 -7.48 12.06
CA ALA A 196 8.98 -8.81 11.97
C ALA A 196 7.45 -8.75 12.13
N VAL A 197 6.95 -7.98 13.10
CA VAL A 197 5.51 -7.79 13.31
C VAL A 197 4.85 -7.05 12.14
N ALA A 198 5.53 -6.08 11.54
CA ALA A 198 5.04 -5.41 10.33
C ALA A 198 4.87 -6.40 9.17
N GLY A 199 5.80 -7.33 8.98
CA GLY A 199 5.68 -8.43 8.02
C GLY A 199 4.46 -9.31 8.29
N ALA A 200 4.27 -9.76 9.54
CA ALA A 200 3.10 -10.55 9.93
C ALA A 200 1.78 -9.77 9.72
N ARG A 201 1.78 -8.47 10.01
CA ARG A 201 0.63 -7.60 9.77
C ARG A 201 0.25 -7.53 8.30
N ILE A 202 1.21 -7.54 7.38
CA ILE A 202 0.94 -7.58 5.93
C ILE A 202 0.17 -8.85 5.55
N TRP A 203 0.52 -10.01 6.11
CA TRP A 203 -0.21 -11.27 5.85
C TRP A 203 -1.64 -11.22 6.38
N VAL A 204 -1.83 -10.73 7.61
CA VAL A 204 -3.16 -10.58 8.23
C VAL A 204 -4.02 -9.59 7.45
N GLN A 205 -3.46 -8.44 7.07
CA GLN A 205 -4.18 -7.41 6.30
C GLN A 205 -4.57 -7.88 4.89
N ASN A 206 -3.74 -8.74 4.28
CA ASN A 206 -4.04 -9.35 3.00
C ASN A 206 -4.86 -10.64 3.10
N ARG A 207 -5.25 -11.06 4.31
CA ARG A 207 -6.00 -12.30 4.57
C ARG A 207 -5.36 -13.53 3.92
N VAL A 208 -4.05 -13.69 4.10
CA VAL A 208 -3.33 -14.87 3.61
C VAL A 208 -3.88 -16.11 4.34
N ASP A 209 -4.47 -17.02 3.57
CA ASP A 209 -5.02 -18.26 4.08
C ASP A 209 -3.91 -19.30 4.28
N LEU A 210 -3.53 -19.51 5.54
CA LEU A 210 -2.51 -20.50 5.95
C LEU A 210 -3.06 -21.92 6.06
N SER A 211 -4.37 -22.14 5.90
CA SER A 211 -4.92 -23.50 5.76
C SER A 211 -4.59 -24.11 4.41
N GLN A 212 -4.24 -23.29 3.41
CA GLN A 212 -3.75 -23.77 2.12
C GLN A 212 -2.27 -24.16 2.21
N ASN A 213 -1.98 -25.42 1.90
CA ASN A 213 -0.62 -25.99 1.95
C ASN A 213 0.41 -25.15 1.16
N GLY A 214 0.01 -24.55 0.03
CA GLY A 214 0.90 -23.70 -0.77
C GLY A 214 1.39 -22.47 0.00
N ASN A 215 0.47 -21.73 0.63
CA ASN A 215 0.80 -20.54 1.42
C ASN A 215 1.56 -20.92 2.70
N LEU A 216 1.19 -22.03 3.34
CA LEU A 216 1.86 -22.54 4.53
C LEU A 216 3.32 -22.89 4.25
N ILE A 217 3.59 -23.64 3.18
CA ILE A 217 4.96 -24.00 2.78
C ILE A 217 5.76 -22.75 2.39
N MET A 218 5.15 -21.80 1.67
CA MET A 218 5.76 -20.51 1.33
C MET A 218 6.24 -19.76 2.57
N VAL A 219 5.37 -19.58 3.56
CA VAL A 219 5.72 -18.88 4.79
C VAL A 219 6.77 -19.65 5.60
N ALA A 220 6.62 -20.97 5.74
CA ALA A 220 7.55 -21.78 6.54
C ALA A 220 8.97 -21.77 5.95
N VAL A 221 9.11 -22.02 4.64
CA VAL A 221 10.43 -22.08 3.98
C VAL A 221 11.11 -20.72 4.01
N THR A 222 10.39 -19.64 3.72
CA THR A 222 10.97 -18.29 3.72
C THR A 222 11.42 -17.84 5.10
N LEU A 223 10.65 -18.19 6.14
CA LEU A 223 10.99 -17.86 7.52
C LEU A 223 12.20 -18.66 8.02
N VAL A 224 12.29 -19.95 7.69
CA VAL A 224 13.45 -20.78 8.08
C VAL A 224 14.72 -20.35 7.35
N LEU A 225 14.66 -20.11 6.03
CA LEU A 225 15.83 -19.67 5.28
C LEU A 225 16.32 -18.28 5.74
N GLY A 226 15.38 -17.37 6.03
CA GLY A 226 15.69 -16.01 6.45
C GLY A 226 16.21 -15.94 7.88
N ALA A 227 15.46 -16.50 8.84
CA ALA A 227 15.83 -16.46 10.26
C ALA A 227 17.01 -17.38 10.59
N GLY A 228 17.22 -18.45 9.81
CA GLY A 228 18.35 -19.36 9.94
C GLY A 228 19.66 -18.86 9.31
N ASP A 229 19.66 -17.63 8.76
CA ASP A 229 20.77 -17.03 8.02
C ASP A 229 21.44 -17.97 7.01
N PHE A 230 20.63 -18.67 6.22
CA PHE A 230 21.13 -19.65 5.27
C PHE A 230 21.87 -18.97 4.12
N ALA A 231 23.17 -18.75 4.25
CA ALA A 231 23.98 -18.11 3.23
C ALA A 231 24.34 -19.10 2.11
N LEU A 232 24.13 -18.70 0.85
CA LEU A 232 24.52 -19.47 -0.33
C LEU A 232 25.81 -18.86 -0.92
N THR A 233 26.86 -19.67 -0.96
CA THR A 233 28.13 -19.30 -1.58
C THR A 233 28.21 -19.87 -3.00
N LEU A 234 28.22 -19.00 -3.99
CA LEU A 234 28.30 -19.34 -5.41
C LEU A 234 29.54 -18.69 -6.01
N GLY A 235 30.58 -19.49 -6.26
CA GLY A 235 31.73 -19.10 -7.09
C GLY A 235 32.44 -17.79 -6.70
N GLY A 236 32.41 -17.40 -5.41
CA GLY A 236 33.00 -16.16 -4.89
C GLY A 236 31.99 -15.11 -4.39
N PHE A 237 30.69 -15.31 -4.64
CA PHE A 237 29.63 -14.46 -4.13
C PHE A 237 28.87 -15.15 -2.99
N THR A 238 28.80 -14.50 -1.83
CA THR A 238 28.01 -14.97 -0.68
C THR A 238 26.70 -14.21 -0.62
N LEU A 239 25.61 -14.89 -0.93
CA LEU A 239 24.27 -14.36 -0.74
C LEU A 239 23.85 -14.63 0.72
N GLY A 240 23.63 -13.58 1.51
CA GLY A 240 23.21 -13.72 2.92
C GLY A 240 21.79 -14.27 3.08
N GLY A 241 21.41 -14.67 4.30
CA GLY A 241 20.15 -15.37 4.58
C GLY A 241 18.88 -14.67 4.13
N ILE A 242 18.81 -13.34 4.24
CA ILE A 242 17.66 -12.57 3.75
C ILE A 242 17.57 -12.64 2.21
N GLY A 243 18.73 -12.56 1.53
CA GLY A 243 18.80 -12.66 0.08
C GLY A 243 18.38 -14.04 -0.41
N THR A 244 18.92 -15.10 0.19
CA THR A 244 18.59 -16.49 -0.17
C THR A 244 17.14 -16.83 0.11
N ALA A 245 16.58 -16.38 1.24
CA ALA A 245 15.17 -16.53 1.57
C ALA A 245 14.27 -15.85 0.53
N THR A 246 14.63 -14.65 0.07
CA THR A 246 13.86 -13.90 -0.92
C THR A 246 13.85 -14.59 -2.28
N PHE A 247 15.02 -14.99 -2.80
CA PHE A 247 15.09 -15.73 -4.07
C PHE A 247 14.40 -17.10 -3.97
N GLY A 248 14.57 -17.79 -2.83
CA GLY A 248 13.88 -19.03 -2.53
C GLY A 248 12.36 -18.87 -2.52
N ALA A 249 11.85 -17.80 -1.90
CA ALA A 249 10.42 -17.44 -1.92
C ALA A 249 9.91 -17.29 -3.35
N ILE A 250 10.59 -16.49 -4.16
CA ILE A 250 10.17 -16.19 -5.54
C ILE A 250 10.14 -17.47 -6.38
N LEU A 251 11.18 -18.29 -6.27
CA LEU A 251 11.27 -19.56 -6.99
C LEU A 251 10.17 -20.54 -6.55
N LEU A 252 9.97 -20.68 -5.25
CA LEU A 252 8.94 -21.54 -4.69
C LEU A 252 7.54 -21.08 -5.10
N ASN A 253 7.28 -19.77 -5.06
CA ASN A 253 6.02 -19.19 -5.51
C ASN A 253 5.78 -19.46 -7.00
N ALA A 254 6.81 -19.31 -7.84
CA ALA A 254 6.71 -19.59 -9.28
C ALA A 254 6.43 -21.07 -9.56
N LEU A 255 7.01 -21.98 -8.77
CA LEU A 255 6.77 -23.43 -8.90
C LEU A 255 5.37 -23.84 -8.44
N LEU A 256 4.88 -23.27 -7.34
CA LEU A 256 3.55 -23.56 -6.81
C LEU A 256 2.43 -22.92 -7.63
N SER A 257 2.61 -21.67 -8.10
CA SER A 257 1.62 -20.95 -8.91
C SER A 257 1.37 -21.58 -10.27
N ARG A 258 2.37 -22.27 -10.85
CA ARG A 258 2.20 -23.05 -12.09
C ARG A 258 1.26 -24.25 -11.96
N ARG A 259 0.89 -24.66 -10.73
CA ARG A 259 -0.04 -25.76 -10.46
C ARG A 259 -1.49 -25.32 -10.17
N LEU A 260 -1.78 -24.02 -10.11
CA LEU A 260 -3.09 -23.46 -9.71
C LEU A 260 -3.85 -22.80 -10.87
N VAL A 261 -3.90 -23.43 -12.06
CA VAL A 261 -4.77 -22.98 -13.17
C VAL A 261 -6.20 -23.55 -13.07
N ASP A 262 -6.48 -24.50 -12.17
CA ASP A 262 -7.83 -25.08 -12.04
C ASP A 262 -8.47 -24.73 -10.69
N VAL A 263 -8.89 -23.48 -10.51
CA VAL A 263 -9.85 -23.12 -9.44
C VAL A 263 -11.21 -22.92 -10.10
N PRO A 264 -12.17 -23.85 -9.94
CA PRO A 264 -13.54 -23.64 -10.39
C PRO A 264 -14.13 -22.41 -9.69
N PRO A 265 -14.97 -21.61 -10.37
CA PRO A 265 -15.62 -20.46 -9.75
C PRO A 265 -16.42 -20.90 -8.51
N PRO A 266 -16.48 -20.05 -7.46
CA PRO A 266 -17.17 -20.38 -6.22
C PRO A 266 -18.65 -20.69 -6.51
N GLU A 267 -19.11 -21.84 -6.00
CA GLU A 267 -20.47 -22.32 -6.15
C GLU A 267 -21.45 -21.34 -5.48
N VAL A 268 -22.32 -20.74 -6.29
CA VAL A 268 -23.40 -19.88 -5.81
C VAL A 268 -24.46 -20.79 -5.21
N VAL A 269 -24.46 -20.91 -3.88
CA VAL A 269 -25.52 -21.60 -3.16
C VAL A 269 -26.80 -20.78 -3.31
N HIS A 270 -27.69 -21.23 -4.19
CA HIS A 270 -29.05 -20.72 -4.29
C HIS A 270 -29.81 -21.17 -3.05
N GLN A 271 -30.10 -20.22 -2.16
CA GLN A 271 -31.06 -20.42 -1.10
C GLN A 271 -32.45 -20.17 -1.70
N GLU A 272 -33.15 -21.26 -2.02
CA GLU A 272 -34.55 -21.28 -2.45
C GLU A 272 -35.49 -20.86 -1.30
N PRO A 273 -36.71 -20.36 -1.63
CA PRO A 273 -37.40 -19.27 -0.92
C PRO A 273 -37.97 -19.60 0.46
#